data_AF-A0A957SE74-F1
#
_entry.id   AF-A0A957SE74-F1
#
_cell.length_a   1.000
_cell.length_b   1.000
_cell.length_c   1.000
_cell.angle_alpha   90.00
_cell.angle_beta   90.00
_cell.angle_gamma   90.00
#
_symmetry.space_group_name_H-M   'P 1'
#
loop_
_entity.id
_entity.type
_entity.pdbx_description
1 polymer ?
#
loop_
_entity_poly.entity_id
_entity_poly.type
_entity_poly.pdbx_seq_one_letter_code
_entity_poly.pdbx_strand_id
1 'polypeptide(L)'
;ALIVERLHEAGAITIGKTNTPEFGAGSQTFNEVFGATHNPYDLTKTCGGSSGGAAVALACGLIPIADGSDMGGSLRNPANFCNVVGFRVSPGRVPSWPSALGWFSIPVKGPMARTVEDVALLLSAMAGPDARSPIAIAEPGERFRQSLDRDFGGVKIAWSQDLASFPVDARVTAVIDGQRHVFADLGCIVEEAEPDFSDADEIFKVWRAWSFALSYGPLLEKHRDHFKETVIWNVEAGQRLTGPQLGQAEVKRTALYHRVREFMDTYEYLILPVSQVPPFDITQEYITEINGV
;
A
#
# COMPACT_ATOMS: atom_id res chain seq x y z
N ALA A 1 0.39 18.00 -10.53
CA ALA A 1 0.51 17.08 -9.37
C ALA A 1 1.96 16.67 -9.32
N LEU A 2 2.61 16.79 -8.17
CA LEU A 2 4.08 16.73 -8.06
C LEU A 2 4.69 15.49 -8.74
N ILE A 3 4.12 14.32 -8.52
CA ILE A 3 4.62 13.09 -9.14
C ILE A 3 4.60 13.17 -10.67
N VAL A 4 3.54 13.71 -11.27
CA VAL A 4 3.42 13.85 -12.74
C VAL A 4 4.41 14.90 -13.26
N GLU A 5 4.60 16.00 -12.52
CA GLU A 5 5.62 17.02 -12.83
C GLU A 5 7.01 16.38 -12.91
N ARG A 6 7.40 15.62 -11.87
CA ARG A 6 8.70 14.93 -11.80
C ARG A 6 8.89 13.88 -12.90
N LEU A 7 7.86 13.08 -13.18
CA LEU A 7 7.95 12.07 -14.24
C LEU A 7 8.09 12.70 -15.61
N HIS A 8 7.37 13.79 -15.89
CA HIS A 8 7.50 14.54 -17.13
C HIS A 8 8.90 15.17 -17.26
N GLU A 9 9.43 15.78 -16.19
CA GLU A 9 10.79 16.32 -16.16
C GLU A 9 11.88 15.25 -16.37
N ALA A 10 11.64 14.02 -15.88
CA ALA A 10 12.50 12.86 -16.12
C ALA A 10 12.35 12.28 -17.55
N GLY A 11 11.48 12.82 -18.39
CA GLY A 11 11.27 12.39 -19.78
C GLY A 11 10.29 11.23 -19.94
N ALA A 12 9.50 10.89 -18.93
CA ALA A 12 8.48 9.86 -19.03
C ALA A 12 7.33 10.30 -19.95
N ILE A 13 6.87 9.39 -20.81
CA ILE A 13 5.70 9.61 -21.68
C ILE A 13 4.46 9.04 -20.98
N THR A 14 3.52 9.91 -20.62
CA THR A 14 2.24 9.48 -20.03
C THR A 14 1.31 8.94 -21.11
N ILE A 15 0.99 7.66 -21.04
CA ILE A 15 0.10 7.00 -22.03
C ILE A 15 -1.40 7.13 -21.70
N GLY A 16 -1.75 7.38 -20.44
CA GLY A 16 -3.15 7.42 -20.01
C GLY A 16 -3.33 7.30 -18.51
N LYS A 17 -4.58 7.03 -18.09
CA LYS A 17 -4.97 6.80 -16.68
C LYS A 17 -5.45 5.37 -16.53
N THR A 18 -4.93 4.66 -15.53
CA THR A 18 -5.32 3.29 -15.22
C THR A 18 -6.57 3.25 -14.34
N ASN A 19 -7.38 2.21 -14.50
CA ASN A 19 -8.60 2.02 -13.70
C ASN A 19 -8.28 1.83 -12.20
N THR A 20 -9.14 2.38 -11.34
CA THR A 20 -9.07 2.27 -9.87
C THR A 20 -10.48 2.01 -9.33
N PRO A 21 -10.66 1.49 -8.10
CA PRO A 21 -11.95 1.60 -7.46
C PRO A 21 -12.35 3.06 -7.26
N GLU A 22 -13.65 3.26 -7.07
CA GLU A 22 -14.23 4.56 -6.77
C GLU A 22 -13.43 5.27 -5.65
N PHE A 23 -12.95 6.49 -5.93
CA PHE A 23 -12.13 7.29 -5.01
C PHE A 23 -10.86 6.60 -4.47
N GLY A 24 -10.40 5.53 -5.13
CA GLY A 24 -9.31 4.69 -4.63
C GLY A 24 -9.68 3.87 -3.38
N ALA A 25 -10.97 3.79 -3.04
CA ALA A 25 -11.47 3.13 -1.85
C ALA A 25 -11.84 1.67 -2.16
N GLY A 26 -11.08 0.73 -1.59
CA GLY A 26 -11.36 -0.71 -1.72
C GLY A 26 -10.12 -1.52 -2.11
N SER A 27 -10.07 -2.78 -1.69
CA SER A 27 -8.97 -3.71 -2.01
C SER A 27 -9.20 -4.51 -3.30
N GLN A 28 -10.22 -4.14 -4.08
CA GLN A 28 -10.52 -4.63 -5.41
C GLN A 28 -10.74 -3.44 -6.34
N THR A 29 -10.39 -3.58 -7.62
CA THR A 29 -10.52 -2.51 -8.62
C THR A 29 -11.77 -2.69 -9.46
N PHE A 30 -12.85 -2.00 -9.08
CA PHE A 30 -14.08 -1.87 -9.86
C PHE A 30 -14.76 -0.53 -9.59
N ASN A 31 -15.49 -0.01 -10.56
CA ASN A 31 -16.33 1.18 -10.42
C ASN A 31 -17.43 1.17 -11.50
N GLU A 32 -18.44 2.02 -11.35
CA GLU A 32 -19.56 2.10 -12.29
C GLU A 32 -19.19 2.66 -13.67
N VAL A 33 -18.07 3.39 -13.79
CA VAL A 33 -17.66 4.07 -15.03
C VAL A 33 -16.99 3.11 -16.00
N PHE A 34 -16.07 2.29 -15.51
CA PHE A 34 -15.22 1.40 -16.32
C PHE A 34 -15.44 -0.09 -16.03
N GLY A 35 -16.22 -0.43 -15.00
CA GLY A 35 -16.41 -1.80 -14.55
C GLY A 35 -15.19 -2.35 -13.78
N ALA A 36 -15.17 -3.67 -13.62
CA ALA A 36 -14.13 -4.38 -12.90
C ALA A 36 -12.87 -4.59 -13.76
N THR A 37 -11.70 -4.42 -13.14
CA THR A 37 -10.43 -4.85 -13.73
C THR A 37 -10.17 -6.30 -13.35
N HIS A 38 -9.96 -7.15 -14.36
CA HIS A 38 -9.79 -8.59 -14.19
C HIS A 38 -8.32 -8.97 -13.95
N ASN A 39 -8.08 -10.02 -13.16
CA ASN A 39 -6.73 -10.55 -12.94
C ASN A 39 -6.16 -11.12 -14.26
N PRO A 40 -4.90 -10.81 -14.64
CA PRO A 40 -4.30 -11.27 -15.88
C PRO A 40 -4.04 -12.78 -15.94
N TYR A 41 -3.99 -13.47 -14.78
CA TYR A 41 -3.77 -14.91 -14.69
C TYR A 41 -5.06 -15.73 -14.68
N ASP A 42 -6.17 -15.14 -14.24
CA ASP A 42 -7.50 -15.75 -14.26
C ASP A 42 -8.56 -14.65 -14.31
N LEU A 43 -9.23 -14.51 -15.46
CA LEU A 43 -10.22 -13.44 -15.68
C LEU A 43 -11.47 -13.59 -14.81
N THR A 44 -11.67 -14.70 -14.09
CA THR A 44 -12.74 -14.83 -13.10
C THR A 44 -12.39 -14.21 -11.74
N LYS A 45 -11.15 -13.74 -11.55
CA LYS A 45 -10.62 -13.27 -10.27
C LYS A 45 -10.34 -11.78 -10.23
N THR A 46 -10.36 -11.24 -9.01
CA THR A 46 -9.92 -9.87 -8.71
C THR A 46 -8.43 -9.66 -9.00
N CYS A 47 -8.07 -8.52 -9.59
CA CYS A 47 -6.69 -8.06 -9.69
C CYS A 47 -6.17 -7.38 -8.42
N GLY A 48 -6.98 -7.29 -7.36
CA GLY A 48 -6.70 -6.49 -6.17
C GLY A 48 -6.92 -4.99 -6.41
N GLY A 49 -6.54 -4.16 -5.44
CA GLY A 49 -6.80 -2.73 -5.50
C GLY A 49 -6.12 -1.93 -4.38
N SER A 50 -6.08 -0.60 -4.50
CA SER A 50 -6.81 0.20 -5.48
C SER A 50 -6.06 0.48 -6.78
N SER A 51 -4.73 0.24 -6.85
CA SER A 51 -3.94 0.46 -8.07
C SER A 51 -4.01 -0.75 -9.04
N GLY A 52 -5.16 -1.41 -9.15
CA GLY A 52 -5.29 -2.67 -9.93
C GLY A 52 -5.10 -2.48 -11.42
N GLY A 53 -5.65 -1.41 -12.02
CA GLY A 53 -5.43 -1.13 -13.45
C GLY A 53 -3.95 -0.97 -13.81
N ALA A 54 -3.15 -0.37 -12.91
CA ALA A 54 -1.71 -0.24 -13.08
C ALA A 54 -1.00 -1.60 -12.99
N ALA A 55 -1.35 -2.42 -12.00
CA ALA A 55 -0.79 -3.75 -11.84
C ALA A 55 -1.08 -4.66 -13.05
N VAL A 56 -2.33 -4.65 -13.56
CA VAL A 56 -2.69 -5.42 -14.77
C VAL A 56 -1.98 -4.89 -16.01
N ALA A 57 -1.88 -3.57 -16.18
CA ALA A 57 -1.16 -3.00 -17.31
C ALA A 57 0.33 -3.39 -17.31
N LEU A 58 0.95 -3.44 -16.13
CA LEU A 58 2.32 -3.93 -15.96
C LEU A 58 2.45 -5.42 -16.30
N ALA A 59 1.59 -6.25 -15.71
CA ALA A 59 1.59 -7.70 -15.89
C ALA A 59 1.36 -8.11 -17.35
N CYS A 60 0.48 -7.41 -18.06
CA CYS A 60 0.19 -7.63 -19.48
C CYS A 60 1.23 -6.99 -20.43
N GLY A 61 2.27 -6.33 -19.92
CA GLY A 61 3.30 -5.71 -20.75
C GLY A 61 2.86 -4.46 -21.52
N LEU A 62 1.76 -3.81 -21.11
CA LEU A 62 1.26 -2.59 -21.75
C LEU A 62 2.15 -1.38 -21.42
N ILE A 63 2.73 -1.37 -20.23
CA ILE A 63 3.68 -0.35 -19.75
C ILE A 63 4.83 -1.00 -18.98
N PRO A 64 6.03 -0.36 -18.94
CA PRO A 64 7.17 -0.87 -18.17
C PRO A 64 7.13 -0.45 -16.69
N ILE A 65 6.57 0.73 -16.41
CA ILE A 65 6.52 1.35 -15.08
C ILE A 65 5.16 2.02 -14.88
N ALA A 66 4.68 2.07 -13.63
CA ALA A 66 3.44 2.74 -13.27
C ALA A 66 3.56 3.40 -11.89
N ASP A 67 2.93 4.56 -11.71
CA ASP A 67 2.72 5.14 -10.39
C ASP A 67 1.38 4.69 -9.78
N GLY A 68 1.29 4.81 -8.46
CA GLY A 68 0.05 4.56 -7.73
C GLY A 68 0.07 5.20 -6.35
N SER A 69 -0.83 4.71 -5.49
CA SER A 69 -0.88 5.14 -4.09
C SER A 69 -1.19 4.00 -3.15
N ASP A 70 -0.76 4.12 -1.91
CA ASP A 70 -0.99 3.13 -0.86
C ASP A 70 -1.40 3.85 0.42
N MET A 71 -2.63 3.60 0.88
CA MET A 71 -3.08 3.96 2.23
C MET A 71 -3.16 2.72 3.11
N GLY A 72 -3.76 1.64 2.59
CA GLY A 72 -3.94 0.37 3.30
C GLY A 72 -3.59 -0.84 2.44
N GLY A 73 -2.56 -0.77 1.61
CA GLY A 73 -2.13 -1.87 0.74
C GLY A 73 -2.31 -1.64 -0.76
N SER A 74 -2.74 -0.44 -1.17
CA SER A 74 -3.18 -0.20 -2.55
C SER A 74 -2.09 -0.22 -3.63
N LEU A 75 -0.80 -0.24 -3.25
CA LEU A 75 0.30 -0.61 -4.17
C LEU A 75 0.62 -2.10 -4.05
N ARG A 76 0.63 -2.62 -2.81
CA ARG A 76 1.14 -3.96 -2.47
C ARG A 76 0.15 -5.09 -2.83
N ASN A 77 -1.13 -4.92 -2.52
CA ASN A 77 -2.18 -5.93 -2.77
C ASN A 77 -2.35 -6.22 -4.28
N PRO A 78 -2.54 -5.21 -5.17
CA PRO A 78 -2.66 -5.51 -6.58
C PRO A 78 -1.33 -5.99 -7.20
N ALA A 79 -0.19 -5.56 -6.66
CA ALA A 79 1.11 -6.09 -7.07
C ALA A 79 1.24 -7.59 -6.77
N ASN A 80 0.86 -8.00 -5.55
CA ASN A 80 0.83 -9.40 -5.13
C ASN A 80 -0.11 -10.24 -6.01
N PHE A 81 -1.33 -9.76 -6.30
CA PHE A 81 -2.30 -10.52 -7.08
C PHE A 81 -1.97 -10.60 -8.58
N CYS A 82 -1.23 -9.62 -9.11
CA CYS A 82 -0.86 -9.56 -10.52
C CYS A 82 0.60 -9.93 -10.78
N ASN A 83 1.31 -10.50 -9.79
CA ASN A 83 2.71 -10.92 -9.91
C ASN A 83 3.62 -9.81 -10.48
N VAL A 84 3.52 -8.62 -9.90
CA VAL A 84 4.40 -7.48 -10.17
C VAL A 84 4.92 -6.91 -8.85
N VAL A 85 5.82 -5.93 -8.90
CA VAL A 85 6.40 -5.29 -7.72
C VAL A 85 5.70 -3.97 -7.47
N GLY A 86 5.25 -3.75 -6.23
CA GLY A 86 4.67 -2.48 -5.76
C GLY A 86 5.35 -2.04 -4.48
N PHE A 87 5.84 -0.80 -4.43
CA PHE A 87 6.66 -0.32 -3.30
C PHE A 87 5.99 0.83 -2.56
N ARG A 88 5.52 0.54 -1.33
CA ARG A 88 5.06 1.54 -0.39
C ARG A 88 6.25 2.19 0.30
N VAL A 89 6.57 3.42 -0.10
CA VAL A 89 7.68 4.20 0.47
C VAL A 89 7.35 4.74 1.87
N SER A 90 8.39 5.13 2.62
CA SER A 90 8.21 5.92 3.85
C SER A 90 7.44 7.22 3.56
N PRO A 91 6.53 7.66 4.45
CA PRO A 91 5.82 8.92 4.29
C PRO A 91 6.79 10.09 4.08
N GLY A 92 6.50 10.95 3.10
CA GLY A 92 7.36 12.08 2.75
C GLY A 92 8.48 11.77 1.76
N ARG A 93 8.80 10.50 1.48
CA ARG A 93 9.81 10.11 0.48
C ARG A 93 9.41 10.53 -0.94
N VAL A 94 8.14 10.26 -1.27
CA VAL A 94 7.46 10.79 -2.45
C VAL A 94 6.39 11.76 -1.94
N PRO A 95 6.72 13.06 -1.77
CA PRO A 95 5.76 14.03 -1.27
C PRO A 95 4.58 14.22 -2.23
N SER A 96 3.45 14.66 -1.69
CA SER A 96 2.22 14.91 -2.48
C SER A 96 1.93 16.41 -2.55
N TRP A 97 1.71 16.91 -3.76
CA TRP A 97 1.22 18.27 -3.99
C TRP A 97 0.32 18.32 -5.24
N PRO A 98 -0.81 19.05 -5.20
CA PRO A 98 -1.43 19.65 -4.01
C PRO A 98 -1.99 18.60 -3.04
N SER A 99 -2.11 18.95 -1.75
CA SER A 99 -2.76 18.12 -0.73
C SER A 99 -3.52 18.99 0.26
N ALA A 100 -4.80 18.69 0.50
CA ALA A 100 -5.58 19.33 1.55
C ALA A 100 -5.10 18.92 2.96
N LEU A 101 -4.55 17.71 3.09
CA LEU A 101 -4.04 17.15 4.33
C LEU A 101 -2.50 17.03 4.26
N GLY A 102 -1.81 18.17 4.18
CA GLY A 102 -0.35 18.19 3.97
C GLY A 102 0.49 17.48 5.04
N TRP A 103 -0.01 17.42 6.28
CA TRP A 103 0.65 16.74 7.41
C TRP A 103 0.26 15.28 7.59
N PHE A 104 -0.73 14.80 6.83
CA PHE A 104 -1.26 13.45 7.00
C PHE A 104 -0.37 12.42 6.31
N SER A 105 0.25 11.55 7.10
CA SER A 105 1.35 10.68 6.66
C SER A 105 0.93 9.23 6.37
N ILE A 106 -0.35 8.90 6.36
CA ILE A 106 -0.81 7.53 6.07
C ILE A 106 -0.80 7.21 4.57
N PRO A 107 -1.48 7.97 3.69
CA PRO A 107 -1.42 7.71 2.26
C PRO A 107 -0.08 8.16 1.70
N VAL A 108 0.53 7.30 0.89
CA VAL A 108 1.75 7.64 0.13
C VAL A 108 1.53 7.41 -1.35
N LYS A 109 2.33 8.09 -2.19
CA LYS A 109 2.49 7.77 -3.60
C LYS A 109 3.71 6.87 -3.76
N GLY A 110 3.69 5.96 -4.71
CA GLY A 110 4.79 5.02 -4.87
C GLY A 110 4.83 4.37 -6.25
N PRO A 111 5.98 3.79 -6.59
CA PRO A 111 6.21 3.13 -7.87
C PRO A 111 5.67 1.69 -7.88
N MET A 112 5.36 1.23 -9.08
CA MET A 112 5.08 -0.16 -9.44
C MET A 112 5.82 -0.50 -10.74
N ALA A 113 6.35 -1.71 -10.85
CA ALA A 113 6.96 -2.23 -12.08
C ALA A 113 7.00 -3.77 -12.07
N ARG A 114 7.54 -4.40 -13.13
CA ARG A 114 7.72 -5.86 -13.16
C ARG A 114 8.97 -6.36 -12.42
N THR A 115 9.93 -5.48 -12.16
CA THR A 115 11.20 -5.81 -11.48
C THR A 115 11.50 -4.79 -10.37
N VAL A 116 12.37 -5.17 -9.44
CA VAL A 116 12.79 -4.27 -8.34
C VAL A 116 13.64 -3.12 -8.88
N GLU A 117 14.45 -3.38 -9.90
CA GLU A 117 15.29 -2.39 -10.58
C GLU A 117 14.44 -1.29 -11.24
N ASP A 118 13.36 -1.66 -11.93
CA ASP A 118 12.46 -0.70 -12.56
C ASP A 118 11.67 0.11 -11.51
N VAL A 119 11.31 -0.51 -10.39
CA VAL A 119 10.74 0.19 -9.22
C VAL A 119 11.72 1.20 -8.66
N ALA A 120 12.99 0.84 -8.50
CA ALA A 120 14.04 1.72 -7.99
C ALA A 120 14.33 2.89 -8.96
N LEU A 121 14.37 2.59 -10.27
CA LEU A 121 14.50 3.59 -11.34
C LEU A 121 13.35 4.60 -11.26
N LEU A 122 12.10 4.14 -11.25
CA LEU A 122 10.93 5.01 -11.15
C LEU A 122 10.94 5.81 -9.84
N LEU A 123 11.27 5.17 -8.71
CA LEU A 123 11.38 5.84 -7.43
C LEU A 123 12.39 6.99 -7.47
N SER A 124 13.50 6.81 -8.19
CA SER A 124 14.54 7.83 -8.26
C SER A 124 14.09 9.12 -8.93
N ALA A 125 13.13 9.04 -9.85
CA ALA A 125 12.49 10.21 -10.46
C ALA A 125 11.37 10.77 -9.57
N MET A 126 10.62 9.91 -8.89
CA MET A 126 9.48 10.31 -8.07
C MET A 126 9.89 10.94 -6.72
N ALA A 127 10.98 10.49 -6.12
CA ALA A 127 11.40 10.84 -4.77
C ALA A 127 12.22 12.13 -4.71
N GLY A 128 12.27 12.73 -3.51
CA GLY A 128 13.12 13.88 -3.22
C GLY A 128 12.36 15.03 -2.57
N PRO A 129 13.08 16.04 -2.05
CA PRO A 129 12.51 17.16 -1.31
C PRO A 129 11.60 18.02 -2.18
N ASP A 130 10.54 18.57 -1.58
CA ASP A 130 9.70 19.60 -2.21
C ASP A 130 9.12 20.51 -1.12
N ALA A 131 9.43 21.81 -1.17
CA ALA A 131 9.03 22.78 -0.16
C ALA A 131 7.51 22.99 -0.04
N ARG A 132 6.72 22.54 -1.04
CA ARG A 132 5.26 22.60 -1.02
C ARG A 132 4.64 21.52 -0.14
N SER A 133 5.41 20.51 0.28
CA SER A 133 4.97 19.42 1.17
C SER A 133 5.68 19.51 2.52
N PRO A 134 4.94 19.69 3.64
CA PRO A 134 5.55 19.91 4.95
C PRO A 134 6.21 18.65 5.55
N ILE A 135 5.88 17.47 5.05
CA ILE A 135 6.45 16.18 5.49
C ILE A 135 7.55 15.66 4.55
N ALA A 136 8.00 16.46 3.57
CA ALA A 136 8.96 15.98 2.58
C ALA A 136 10.30 15.58 3.23
N ILE A 137 10.81 14.42 2.84
CA ILE A 137 12.13 13.95 3.24
C ILE A 137 13.20 14.71 2.43
N ALA A 138 14.29 15.11 3.08
CA ALA A 138 15.29 16.01 2.51
C ALA A 138 16.23 15.32 1.50
N GLU A 139 16.41 14.00 1.61
CA GLU A 139 17.37 13.28 0.79
C GLU A 139 16.90 13.15 -0.68
N PRO A 140 17.81 13.36 -1.64
CA PRO A 140 17.50 13.34 -3.07
C PRO A 140 17.03 11.97 -3.57
N GLY A 141 16.22 11.96 -4.64
CA GLY A 141 15.70 10.75 -5.27
C GLY A 141 16.77 9.93 -5.99
N GLU A 142 17.83 10.57 -6.49
CA GLU A 142 18.92 9.93 -7.23
C GLU A 142 19.62 8.81 -6.46
N ARG A 143 19.49 8.79 -5.13
CA ARG A 143 19.97 7.70 -4.27
C ARG A 143 19.38 6.35 -4.66
N PHE A 144 18.15 6.30 -5.16
CA PHE A 144 17.51 5.05 -5.59
C PHE A 144 18.02 4.53 -6.95
N ARG A 145 18.91 5.26 -7.64
CA ARG A 145 19.65 4.73 -8.81
C ARG A 145 20.95 4.03 -8.45
N GLN A 146 21.34 4.03 -7.18
CA GLN A 146 22.54 3.33 -6.73
C GLN A 146 22.37 1.81 -6.89
N SER A 147 23.47 1.07 -6.88
CA SER A 147 23.40 -0.40 -6.95
C SER A 147 22.53 -0.94 -5.81
N LEU A 148 21.71 -1.93 -6.15
CA LEU A 148 20.92 -2.71 -5.19
C LEU A 148 21.74 -3.87 -4.61
N ASP A 149 22.95 -4.10 -5.10
CA ASP A 149 23.84 -5.14 -4.61
C ASP A 149 24.20 -4.89 -3.16
N ARG A 150 23.98 -5.90 -2.33
CA ARG A 150 24.30 -5.89 -0.92
C ARG A 150 24.60 -7.31 -0.45
N ASP A 151 25.61 -7.45 0.40
CA ASP A 151 25.84 -8.67 1.17
C ASP A 151 24.86 -8.73 2.35
N PHE A 152 24.11 -9.83 2.44
CA PHE A 152 23.11 -10.09 3.47
C PHE A 152 23.60 -11.09 4.53
N GLY A 153 24.88 -11.48 4.51
CA GLY A 153 25.48 -12.35 5.50
C GLY A 153 25.29 -11.84 6.93
N GLY A 154 24.67 -12.65 7.78
CA GLY A 154 24.41 -12.34 9.19
C GLY A 154 23.27 -11.34 9.44
N VAL A 155 22.59 -10.85 8.40
CA VAL A 155 21.41 -9.98 8.57
C VAL A 155 20.31 -10.76 9.28
N LYS A 156 19.74 -10.17 10.33
CA LYS A 156 18.62 -10.75 11.06
C LYS A 156 17.29 -10.36 10.42
N ILE A 157 16.50 -11.37 10.11
CA ILE A 157 15.18 -11.24 9.50
C ILE A 157 14.15 -11.86 10.44
N ALA A 158 13.13 -11.09 10.77
CA ALA A 158 11.93 -11.58 11.41
C ALA A 158 11.00 -12.19 10.36
N TRP A 159 10.52 -13.40 10.64
CA TRP A 159 9.50 -14.10 9.86
C TRP A 159 8.21 -14.16 10.65
N SER A 160 7.11 -13.69 10.06
CA SER A 160 5.76 -13.75 10.64
C SER A 160 4.80 -14.36 9.62
N GLN A 161 4.16 -15.46 10.01
CA GLN A 161 3.22 -16.17 9.14
C GLN A 161 1.83 -15.51 9.10
N ASP A 162 1.42 -14.85 10.18
CA ASP A 162 0.05 -14.40 10.38
C ASP A 162 -0.12 -13.07 11.12
N LEU A 163 0.97 -12.35 11.43
CA LEU A 163 0.99 -11.02 12.03
C LEU A 163 0.02 -10.84 13.21
N ALA A 164 0.32 -11.40 14.37
CA ALA A 164 -0.58 -11.43 15.53
C ALA A 164 -1.86 -12.26 15.28
N SER A 165 -1.70 -13.42 14.66
CA SER A 165 -2.76 -14.43 14.49
C SER A 165 -3.96 -13.97 13.65
N PHE A 166 -3.75 -13.08 12.67
CA PHE A 166 -4.78 -12.86 11.66
C PHE A 166 -5.02 -14.15 10.87
N PRO A 167 -6.27 -14.43 10.46
CA PRO A 167 -6.51 -15.62 9.65
C PRO A 167 -5.84 -15.45 8.28
N VAL A 168 -4.92 -16.35 7.94
CA VAL A 168 -4.26 -16.41 6.63
C VAL A 168 -4.60 -17.76 5.99
N ASP A 169 -5.02 -17.72 4.74
CA ASP A 169 -5.34 -18.92 3.96
C ASP A 169 -4.11 -19.84 3.89
N ALA A 170 -4.31 -21.14 4.17
CA ALA A 170 -3.22 -22.11 4.19
C ALA A 170 -2.47 -22.21 2.84
N ARG A 171 -3.11 -21.84 1.73
CA ARG A 171 -2.47 -21.78 0.40
C ARG A 171 -1.43 -20.67 0.33
N VAL A 172 -1.65 -19.56 1.04
CA VAL A 172 -0.71 -18.43 1.09
C VAL A 172 0.50 -18.80 1.95
N THR A 173 0.26 -19.30 3.17
CA THR A 173 1.36 -19.69 4.08
C THR A 173 2.20 -20.82 3.48
N ALA A 174 1.57 -21.83 2.87
CA ALA A 174 2.30 -22.93 2.22
C ALA A 174 3.28 -22.47 1.14
N VAL A 175 2.90 -21.46 0.33
CA VAL A 175 3.79 -20.91 -0.70
C VAL A 175 4.93 -20.12 -0.05
N ILE A 176 4.61 -19.23 0.89
CA ILE A 176 5.59 -18.34 1.52
C ILE A 176 6.60 -19.12 2.35
N ASP A 177 6.15 -20.06 3.19
CA ASP A 177 7.00 -20.92 4.01
C ASP A 177 7.93 -21.78 3.14
N GLY A 178 7.45 -22.26 1.99
CA GLY A 178 8.26 -22.97 1.02
C GLY A 178 9.45 -22.15 0.48
N GLN A 179 9.36 -20.81 0.50
CA GLN A 179 10.41 -19.90 0.03
C GLN A 179 11.34 -19.40 1.14
N ARG A 180 11.13 -19.78 2.41
CA ARG A 180 11.95 -19.29 3.52
C ARG A 180 13.45 -19.56 3.35
N HIS A 181 13.79 -20.69 2.75
CA HIS A 181 15.18 -21.11 2.50
C HIS A 181 15.97 -20.08 1.67
N VAL A 182 15.32 -19.32 0.79
CA VAL A 182 15.96 -18.28 -0.03
C VAL A 182 16.76 -17.28 0.83
N PHE A 183 16.23 -16.91 2.00
CA PHE A 183 16.92 -15.97 2.89
C PHE A 183 18.09 -16.61 3.64
N ALA A 184 17.97 -17.90 4.01
CA ALA A 184 19.08 -18.63 4.60
C ALA A 184 20.22 -18.84 3.59
N ASP A 185 19.88 -19.11 2.32
CA ASP A 185 20.85 -19.26 1.23
C ASP A 185 21.57 -17.94 0.89
N LEU A 186 20.92 -16.79 1.14
CA LEU A 186 21.53 -15.45 1.09
C LEU A 186 22.41 -15.13 2.32
N GLY A 187 22.48 -16.04 3.30
CA GLY A 187 23.28 -15.88 4.52
C GLY A 187 22.57 -15.15 5.67
N CYS A 188 21.26 -14.91 5.57
CA CYS A 188 20.49 -14.27 6.64
C CYS A 188 20.22 -15.24 7.81
N ILE A 189 20.03 -14.66 8.99
CA ILE A 189 19.54 -15.36 10.19
C ILE A 189 18.02 -15.11 10.24
N VAL A 190 17.22 -16.16 10.00
CA VAL A 190 15.75 -16.05 9.92
C VAL A 190 15.12 -16.58 11.20
N GLU A 191 14.50 -15.71 11.99
CA GLU A 191 13.89 -16.04 13.28
C GLU A 191 12.37 -15.80 13.23
N GLU A 192 11.59 -16.66 13.87
CA GLU A 192 10.15 -16.40 14.06
C GLU A 192 9.99 -15.24 15.04
N ALA A 193 9.47 -14.13 14.55
CA ALA A 193 9.31 -12.92 15.34
C ALA A 193 8.37 -11.93 14.67
N GLU A 194 7.67 -11.15 15.48
CA GLU A 194 6.84 -10.04 15.03
C GLU A 194 6.75 -8.96 16.11
N PRO A 195 6.59 -7.68 15.73
CA PRO A 195 6.32 -6.64 16.70
C PRO A 195 4.86 -6.72 17.16
N ASP A 196 4.61 -6.21 18.37
CA ASP A 196 3.25 -6.05 18.87
C ASP A 196 2.49 -4.95 18.10
N PHE A 197 1.55 -5.39 17.26
CA PHE A 197 0.67 -4.55 16.45
C PHE A 197 -0.68 -4.21 17.12
N SER A 198 -0.82 -4.40 18.45
CA SER A 198 -2.05 -4.02 19.14
C SER A 198 -2.43 -2.57 18.84
N ASP A 199 -3.74 -2.29 18.78
CA ASP A 199 -4.33 -1.00 18.38
C ASP A 199 -4.18 -0.60 16.90
N ALA A 200 -3.36 -1.28 16.08
CA ALA A 200 -3.10 -0.86 14.70
C ALA A 200 -4.38 -0.72 13.85
N ASP A 201 -5.32 -1.66 13.99
CA ASP A 201 -6.61 -1.63 13.29
C ASP A 201 -7.46 -0.42 13.71
N GLU A 202 -7.57 -0.15 15.02
CA GLU A 202 -8.29 1.01 15.54
C GLU A 202 -7.67 2.32 15.05
N ILE A 203 -6.34 2.46 15.18
CA ILE A 203 -5.58 3.62 14.70
C ILE A 203 -5.87 3.84 13.22
N PHE A 204 -5.74 2.80 12.40
CA PHE A 204 -5.96 2.89 10.96
C PHE A 204 -7.40 3.28 10.63
N LYS A 205 -8.41 2.66 11.27
CA LYS A 205 -9.83 2.96 11.05
C LYS A 205 -10.18 4.39 11.42
N VAL A 206 -9.71 4.91 12.56
CA VAL A 206 -9.97 6.28 13.00
C VAL A 206 -9.37 7.28 12.02
N TRP A 207 -8.08 7.14 11.69
CA TRP A 207 -7.40 8.07 10.79
C TRP A 207 -7.91 8.01 9.35
N ARG A 208 -8.25 6.81 8.86
CA ARG A 208 -8.88 6.63 7.54
C ARG A 208 -10.23 7.31 7.49
N ALA A 209 -11.10 7.07 8.47
CA ALA A 209 -12.44 7.66 8.51
C ALA A 209 -12.36 9.20 8.56
N TRP A 210 -11.49 9.75 9.41
CA TRP A 210 -11.22 11.18 9.47
C TRP A 210 -10.78 11.76 8.11
N SER A 211 -9.82 11.10 7.45
CA SER A 211 -9.35 11.51 6.12
C SER A 211 -10.44 11.46 5.05
N PHE A 212 -11.30 10.45 5.07
CA PHE A 212 -12.45 10.34 4.16
C PHE A 212 -13.46 11.46 4.39
N ALA A 213 -13.79 11.76 5.65
CA ALA A 213 -14.70 12.85 5.98
C ALA A 213 -14.21 14.20 5.44
N LEU A 214 -12.92 14.50 5.60
CA LEU A 214 -12.34 15.74 5.08
C LEU A 214 -12.23 15.78 3.56
N SER A 215 -11.95 14.64 2.92
CA SER A 215 -11.73 14.59 1.47
C SER A 215 -13.04 14.55 0.68
N TYR A 216 -14.08 13.89 1.21
CA TYR A 216 -15.28 13.56 0.46
C TYR A 216 -16.58 14.03 1.12
N GLY A 217 -16.58 14.50 2.37
CA GLY A 217 -17.78 15.00 3.06
C GLY A 217 -18.58 16.03 2.25
N PRO A 218 -17.96 17.12 1.77
CA PRO A 218 -18.66 18.12 0.96
C PRO A 218 -19.22 17.59 -0.37
N LEU A 219 -18.61 16.54 -0.94
CA LEU A 219 -19.09 15.92 -2.17
C LEU A 219 -20.24 14.95 -1.88
N LEU A 220 -20.15 14.19 -0.78
CA LEU A 220 -21.18 13.28 -0.31
C LEU A 220 -22.49 14.00 -0.01
N GLU A 221 -22.44 15.19 0.61
CA GLU A 221 -23.64 16.00 0.89
C GLU A 221 -24.45 16.35 -0.37
N LYS A 222 -23.79 16.48 -1.52
CA LYS A 222 -24.41 16.92 -2.78
C LYS A 222 -24.74 15.76 -3.72
N HIS A 223 -24.02 14.66 -3.63
CA HIS A 223 -24.04 13.57 -4.62
C HIS A 223 -24.08 12.19 -3.97
N ARG A 224 -24.76 12.06 -2.82
CA ARG A 224 -24.83 10.80 -2.05
C ARG A 224 -25.18 9.58 -2.89
N ASP A 225 -26.15 9.70 -3.79
CA ASP A 225 -26.64 8.60 -4.61
C ASP A 225 -25.60 8.08 -5.64
N HIS A 226 -24.49 8.80 -5.81
CA HIS A 226 -23.37 8.40 -6.68
C HIS A 226 -22.20 7.77 -5.92
N PHE A 227 -22.32 7.61 -4.59
CA PHE A 227 -21.28 7.02 -3.76
C PHE A 227 -21.61 5.58 -3.42
N LYS A 228 -20.60 4.71 -3.41
CA LYS A 228 -20.78 3.38 -2.82
C LYS A 228 -20.94 3.44 -1.30
N GLU A 229 -21.73 2.51 -0.77
CA GLU A 229 -21.99 2.37 0.68
C GLU A 229 -20.73 2.35 1.53
N THR A 230 -19.65 1.70 1.07
CA THR A 230 -18.40 1.63 1.84
C THR A 230 -17.67 2.98 1.95
N VAL A 231 -17.84 3.90 0.98
CA VAL A 231 -17.31 5.27 1.08
C VAL A 231 -18.21 6.12 1.97
N ILE A 232 -19.53 6.01 1.81
CA ILE A 232 -20.52 6.68 2.68
C ILE A 232 -20.23 6.34 4.16
N TRP A 233 -20.11 5.05 4.47
CA TRP A 233 -19.83 4.57 5.82
C TRP A 233 -18.53 5.16 6.40
N ASN A 234 -17.45 5.25 5.62
CA ASN A 234 -16.18 5.82 6.09
C ASN A 234 -16.31 7.33 6.35
N VAL A 235 -16.98 8.07 5.46
CA VAL A 235 -17.21 9.51 5.63
C VAL A 235 -18.03 9.79 6.89
N GLU A 236 -19.14 9.07 7.08
CA GLU A 236 -20.00 9.26 8.24
C GLU A 236 -19.32 8.83 9.55
N ALA A 237 -18.52 7.75 9.52
CA ALA A 237 -17.69 7.36 10.65
C ALA A 237 -16.72 8.49 11.03
N GLY A 238 -16.11 9.15 10.04
CA GLY A 238 -15.22 10.28 10.27
C GLY A 238 -15.94 11.53 10.81
N GLN A 239 -17.14 11.82 10.32
CA GLN A 239 -17.97 12.94 10.79
C GLN A 239 -18.43 12.77 12.25
N ARG A 240 -18.53 11.53 12.74
CA ARG A 240 -18.86 11.22 14.14
C ARG A 240 -17.66 11.29 15.09
N LEU A 241 -16.43 11.38 14.58
CA LEU A 241 -15.24 11.43 15.43
C LEU A 241 -15.18 12.74 16.22
N THR A 242 -14.80 12.62 17.48
CA THR A 242 -14.57 13.74 18.38
C THR A 242 -13.08 14.05 18.52
N GLY A 243 -12.76 15.28 18.94
CA GLY A 243 -11.38 15.68 19.23
C GLY A 243 -10.64 14.73 20.19
N PRO A 244 -11.25 14.30 21.32
CA PRO A 244 -10.65 13.31 22.22
C PRO A 244 -10.35 11.96 21.56
N GLN A 245 -11.20 11.45 20.67
CA GLN A 245 -10.95 10.19 19.95
C GLN A 245 -9.76 10.31 19.01
N LEU A 246 -9.63 11.43 18.29
CA LEU A 246 -8.46 11.70 17.44
C LEU A 246 -7.17 11.79 18.29
N GLY A 247 -7.23 12.48 19.42
CA GLY A 247 -6.11 12.59 20.35
C GLY A 247 -5.66 11.23 20.90
N GLN A 248 -6.61 10.36 21.28
CA GLN A 248 -6.32 9.00 21.73
C GLN A 248 -5.68 8.15 20.63
N ALA A 249 -6.20 8.23 19.40
CA ALA A 249 -5.63 7.51 18.26
C ALA A 249 -4.19 7.96 17.96
N GLU A 250 -3.85 9.25 18.13
CA GLU A 250 -2.47 9.73 17.94
C GLU A 250 -1.52 9.27 19.05
N VAL A 251 -1.98 9.23 20.30
CA VAL A 251 -1.20 8.65 21.42
C VAL A 251 -0.91 7.17 21.17
N LYS A 252 -1.94 6.40 20.79
CA LYS A 252 -1.79 4.98 20.42
C LYS A 252 -0.85 4.78 19.23
N ARG A 253 -0.95 5.63 18.21
CA ARG A 253 -0.06 5.63 17.05
C ARG A 253 1.40 5.83 17.43
N THR A 254 1.68 6.75 18.37
CA THR A 254 3.03 6.97 18.89
C THR A 254 3.55 5.75 19.65
N ALA A 255 2.72 5.15 20.50
CA ALA A 255 3.08 3.91 21.20
C ALA A 255 3.37 2.75 20.23
N LEU A 256 2.53 2.57 19.20
CA LEU A 256 2.76 1.58 18.14
C LEU A 256 4.07 1.83 17.38
N TYR A 257 4.38 3.09 17.05
CA TYR A 257 5.65 3.43 16.42
C TYR A 257 6.85 2.99 17.28
N HIS A 258 6.83 3.23 18.60
CA HIS A 258 7.92 2.83 19.48
C HIS A 258 8.08 1.32 19.57
N ARG A 259 6.97 0.56 19.66
CA ARG A 259 7.02 -0.91 19.64
C ARG A 259 7.66 -1.46 18.37
N VAL A 260 7.27 -0.94 17.20
CA VAL A 260 7.86 -1.35 15.92
C VAL A 260 9.32 -0.91 15.82
N ARG A 261 9.66 0.32 16.20
CA ARG A 261 11.04 0.83 16.19
C ARG A 261 11.97 -0.05 17.04
N GLU A 262 11.56 -0.37 18.27
CA GLU A 262 12.35 -1.17 19.21
C GLU A 262 12.52 -2.61 18.72
N PHE A 263 11.50 -3.16 18.07
CA PHE A 263 11.61 -4.44 17.39
C PHE A 263 12.66 -4.41 16.26
N MET A 264 12.66 -3.34 15.46
CA MET A 264 13.61 -3.16 14.36
C MET A 264 15.05 -2.84 14.83
N ASP A 265 15.27 -2.56 16.13
CA ASP A 265 16.63 -2.51 16.70
C ASP A 265 17.28 -3.92 16.72
N THR A 266 16.47 -4.99 16.66
CA THR A 266 16.94 -6.39 16.60
C THR A 266 16.94 -6.96 15.19
N TYR A 267 15.90 -6.65 14.40
CA TYR A 267 15.68 -7.19 13.06
C TYR A 267 15.77 -6.08 12.02
N GLU A 268 16.48 -6.32 10.92
CA GLU A 268 16.55 -5.34 9.84
C GLU A 268 15.34 -5.40 8.92
N TYR A 269 14.73 -6.59 8.79
CA TYR A 269 13.56 -6.83 7.95
C TYR A 269 12.52 -7.67 8.68
N LEU A 270 11.26 -7.37 8.41
CA LEU A 270 10.11 -8.21 8.73
C LEU A 270 9.54 -8.76 7.42
N ILE A 271 9.46 -10.08 7.31
CA ILE A 271 8.85 -10.78 6.19
C ILE A 271 7.51 -11.36 6.66
N LEU A 272 6.48 -11.07 5.89
CA LEU A 272 5.10 -11.47 6.16
C LEU A 272 4.29 -11.55 4.86
N PRO A 273 3.15 -12.27 4.85
CA PRO A 273 2.23 -12.25 3.72
C PRO A 273 1.72 -10.84 3.39
N VAL A 274 1.67 -10.53 2.09
CA VAL A 274 1.10 -9.26 1.60
C VAL A 274 -0.43 -9.26 1.67
N SER A 275 -1.05 -10.39 1.35
CA SER A 275 -2.51 -10.57 1.34
C SER A 275 -2.86 -11.89 1.99
N GLN A 276 -3.95 -11.92 2.76
CA GLN A 276 -4.35 -13.09 3.56
C GLN A 276 -4.95 -14.23 2.73
N VAL A 277 -5.33 -13.97 1.48
CA VAL A 277 -5.93 -14.94 0.56
C VAL A 277 -5.30 -14.82 -0.84
N PRO A 278 -5.35 -15.88 -1.66
CA PRO A 278 -5.14 -15.77 -3.10
C PRO A 278 -6.23 -14.91 -3.78
N PRO A 279 -6.05 -14.51 -5.06
CA PRO A 279 -7.11 -13.84 -5.82
C PRO A 279 -8.45 -14.60 -5.74
N PHE A 280 -9.48 -13.89 -5.30
CA PHE A 280 -10.84 -14.41 -5.11
C PHE A 280 -11.78 -14.00 -6.24
N ASP A 281 -13.03 -14.47 -6.19
CA ASP A 281 -14.02 -14.23 -7.25
C ASP A 281 -14.23 -12.73 -7.51
N ILE A 282 -14.26 -12.33 -8.77
CA ILE A 282 -14.39 -10.92 -9.16
C ILE A 282 -15.74 -10.30 -8.78
N THR A 283 -16.77 -11.10 -8.52
CA THR A 283 -18.09 -10.61 -8.13
C THR A 283 -18.19 -10.28 -6.63
N GLN A 284 -17.22 -10.73 -5.83
CA GLN A 284 -17.15 -10.44 -4.39
C GLN A 284 -16.37 -9.15 -4.16
N GLU A 285 -16.94 -8.16 -3.46
CA GLU A 285 -16.26 -6.86 -3.19
C GLU A 285 -15.06 -7.01 -2.25
N TYR A 286 -15.23 -7.79 -1.18
CA TYR A 286 -14.21 -8.09 -0.19
C TYR A 286 -14.49 -9.43 0.49
N ILE A 287 -13.44 -10.05 1.03
CA ILE A 287 -13.55 -11.30 1.79
C ILE A 287 -14.19 -11.04 3.15
N THR A 288 -15.16 -11.88 3.51
CA THR A 288 -15.87 -11.83 4.79
C THR A 288 -15.50 -12.97 5.72
N GLU A 289 -14.79 -14.00 5.23
CA GLU A 289 -14.40 -15.18 6.00
C GLU A 289 -13.08 -15.75 5.46
N ILE A 290 -12.16 -16.11 6.34
CA ILE A 290 -10.92 -16.84 6.02
C ILE A 290 -10.79 -18.01 7.01
N ASN A 291 -10.70 -19.23 6.49
CA ASN A 291 -10.61 -20.46 7.31
C ASN A 291 -11.75 -20.60 8.36
N GLY A 292 -12.94 -20.07 8.08
CA GLY A 292 -14.08 -20.10 9.00
C GLY A 292 -14.08 -19.00 10.08
N VAL A 293 -13.21 -17.99 9.97
CA VAL A 293 -13.12 -16.80 10.86
C VAL A 293 -13.48 -15.53 10.10
#